data_AF-A0AAN7K1D3-F1
#
_entry.id   AF-A0AAN7K1D3-F1
#
_cell.length_a   1.000
_cell.length_b   1.000
_cell.length_c   1.000
_cell.angle_alpha   90.00
_cell.angle_beta   90.00
_cell.angle_gamma   90.00
#
_symmetry.space_group_name_H-M   'P 1'
#
loop_
_entity.id
_entity.type
_entity.pdbx_description
1 polymer ?
#
loop_
_entity_poly.entity_id
_entity_poly.type
_entity_poly.pdbx_seq_one_letter_code
_entity_poly.pdbx_strand_id
1 'polypeptide(L)'
;MAMKAMKGRFLKKLNIISAIKRGLQAHEQIRHTNSSKIAILEGNGLDEDDGFSSSLESMQDLDDDDAGLSGPESLELSLSGAEEELSSDSSEVETLARTVDIAGSVVFYSTSLRGVRKTFDDCSKVRLLLRSMRVRFEEKDVSMHREYRDELWKLSGGDRVVPPMIFIRERLVGGADEVIGLHERGQLRELLQGIPLDSSTGSCQHCGDFRFIICSICSGSCRVNAADTKKRMQCTECNENGLVRCPIC
;
A
#
# COMPACT_ATOMS: atom_id res chain seq x y z
N MET A 1 -42.58 27.00 14.44
CA MET A 1 -41.65 26.03 15.06
C MET A 1 -40.51 25.62 14.10
N ALA A 2 -39.71 26.55 13.55
CA ALA A 2 -38.69 26.21 12.53
C ALA A 2 -37.25 26.72 12.82
N MET A 3 -37.01 27.38 13.96
CA MET A 3 -35.68 27.97 14.25
C MET A 3 -34.81 27.16 15.23
N LYS A 4 -35.32 26.05 15.78
CA LYS A 4 -34.58 25.20 16.75
C LYS A 4 -33.67 24.16 16.09
N ALA A 5 -33.93 23.79 14.83
CA ALA A 5 -33.19 22.74 14.12
C ALA A 5 -31.86 23.21 13.48
N MET A 6 -31.74 24.49 13.08
CA MET A 6 -30.51 25.03 12.49
C MET A 6 -29.36 25.22 13.51
N LYS A 7 -29.70 25.54 14.77
CA LYS A 7 -28.68 25.69 15.83
C LYS A 7 -27.95 24.37 16.12
N GLY A 8 -28.66 23.24 16.11
CA GLY A 8 -28.08 21.92 16.39
C GLY A 8 -27.05 21.43 15.35
N ARG A 9 -27.23 21.78 14.07
CA ARG A 9 -26.26 21.46 13.01
C ARG A 9 -25.03 22.38 13.02
N PHE A 10 -25.19 23.65 13.40
CA PHE A 10 -24.09 24.60 13.50
C PHE A 10 -23.17 24.30 14.70
N LEU A 11 -23.74 23.96 15.85
CA LEU A 11 -22.99 23.55 17.05
C LEU A 11 -22.16 22.27 16.83
N LYS A 12 -22.68 21.30 16.06
CA LYS A 12 -21.93 20.08 15.68
C LYS A 12 -20.73 20.40 14.77
N LYS A 13 -20.88 21.31 13.80
CA LYS A 13 -19.76 21.75 12.93
C LYS A 13 -18.69 22.49 13.73
N LEU A 14 -19.07 23.34 14.68
CA LEU A 14 -18.13 24.04 15.58
C LEU A 14 -17.33 23.06 16.45
N ASN A 15 -17.97 22.03 17.00
CA ASN A 15 -17.28 21.02 17.81
C ASN A 15 -16.26 20.19 16.99
N ILE A 16 -16.59 19.84 15.74
CA ILE A 16 -15.68 19.13 14.84
C ILE A 16 -14.46 20.00 14.49
N ILE A 17 -14.67 21.27 14.16
CA ILE A 17 -13.57 22.21 13.88
C ILE A 17 -12.68 22.40 15.12
N SER A 18 -13.27 22.46 16.33
CA SER A 18 -12.51 22.54 17.57
C SER A 18 -11.66 21.28 17.84
N ALA A 19 -12.14 20.10 17.45
CA ALA A 19 -11.43 18.85 17.62
C ALA A 19 -10.26 18.72 16.63
N ILE A 20 -10.44 19.15 15.38
CA ILE A 20 -9.37 19.19 14.36
C ILE A 20 -8.27 20.17 14.79
N LYS A 21 -8.64 21.36 15.31
CA LYS A 21 -7.66 22.35 15.79
C LYS A 21 -6.85 21.86 17.00
N ARG A 22 -7.47 21.11 17.92
CA ARG A 22 -6.77 20.45 19.03
C ARG A 22 -5.84 19.34 18.55
N GLY A 23 -6.25 18.57 17.54
CA GLY A 23 -5.40 17.53 16.92
C GLY A 23 -4.16 18.10 16.22
N LEU A 24 -4.30 19.23 15.52
CA LEU A 24 -3.19 19.95 14.89
C LEU A 24 -2.19 20.51 15.92
N GLN A 25 -2.67 21.08 17.04
CA GLN A 25 -1.79 21.56 18.11
C GLN A 25 -1.04 20.43 18.82
N ALA A 26 -1.66 19.25 19.00
CA ALA A 26 -0.98 18.07 19.55
C ALA A 26 0.11 17.52 18.61
N HIS A 27 -0.10 17.59 17.29
CA HIS A 27 0.90 17.18 16.29
C HIS A 27 2.12 18.12 16.25
N GLU A 28 1.92 19.41 16.52
CA GLU A 28 3.00 20.42 16.57
C GLU A 28 3.90 20.25 17.81
N GLN A 29 3.34 19.87 18.96
CA GLN A 29 4.12 19.53 20.16
C GLN A 29 4.98 18.28 19.97
N ILE A 30 4.47 17.27 19.25
CA ILE A 30 5.22 16.04 18.91
C ILE A 30 6.37 16.35 17.93
N ARG A 31 6.18 17.27 16.97
CA ARG A 31 7.26 17.74 16.06
C ARG A 31 8.41 18.39 16.82
N HIS A 32 8.12 19.24 17.81
CA HIS A 32 9.17 19.91 18.58
C HIS A 32 9.98 18.94 19.45
N THR A 33 9.32 17.98 20.12
CA THR A 33 10.03 16.98 20.95
C THR A 33 10.92 16.03 20.14
N ASN A 34 10.53 15.74 18.90
CA ASN A 34 11.32 14.88 18.01
C ASN A 34 12.47 15.66 17.35
N SER A 35 12.30 16.95 17.05
CA SER A 35 13.37 17.82 16.56
C SER A 35 14.52 17.97 17.58
N SER A 36 14.21 18.03 18.88
CA SER A 36 15.23 18.05 19.95
C SER A 36 15.91 16.70 20.20
N LYS A 37 15.29 15.58 19.79
CA LYS A 37 15.89 14.23 19.91
C LYS A 37 16.76 13.85 18.70
N ILE A 38 16.44 14.37 17.52
CA ILE A 38 17.21 14.12 16.28
C ILE A 38 18.56 14.85 16.32
N ALA A 39 18.62 16.07 16.88
CA ALA A 39 19.87 16.83 17.02
C ALA A 39 20.94 16.17 17.93
N ILE A 40 20.60 15.11 18.66
CA ILE A 40 21.53 14.38 19.55
C ILE A 40 22.18 13.18 18.83
N LEU A 41 21.71 12.80 17.63
CA LEU A 41 22.16 11.61 16.91
C LEU A 41 23.03 11.90 15.66
N GLU A 42 23.24 13.16 15.27
CA GLU A 42 24.03 13.55 14.08
C GLU A 42 25.55 13.65 14.34
N GLY A 43 26.06 12.90 15.31
CA GLY A 43 27.48 12.83 15.63
C GLY A 43 28.00 11.41 15.47
N ASN A 44 27.98 10.86 14.25
CA ASN A 44 28.89 9.81 13.76
C ASN A 44 28.55 9.50 12.30
N GLY A 45 29.43 9.92 11.39
CA GLY A 45 29.29 9.66 9.95
C GLY A 45 29.71 8.25 9.57
N LEU A 46 29.09 7.73 8.50
CA LEU A 46 29.60 6.66 7.65
C LEU A 46 29.02 6.83 6.24
N ASP A 47 29.94 7.09 5.31
CA ASP A 47 30.07 6.64 3.92
C ASP A 47 28.84 6.60 3.00
N GLU A 48 28.96 7.42 1.94
CA GLU A 48 28.10 7.52 0.76
C GLU A 48 28.13 6.21 -0.05
N ASP A 49 26.95 5.68 -0.37
CA ASP A 49 26.76 4.73 -1.47
C ASP A 49 25.49 5.11 -2.24
N ASP A 50 25.72 5.84 -3.33
CA ASP A 50 24.74 6.51 -4.16
C ASP A 50 24.09 5.54 -5.17
N GLY A 51 23.03 4.84 -4.76
CA GLY A 51 22.26 3.96 -5.65
C GLY A 51 20.81 4.40 -5.88
N PHE A 52 20.31 5.38 -5.13
CA PHE A 52 18.88 5.67 -5.04
C PHE A 52 18.43 6.93 -5.79
N SER A 53 19.35 7.82 -6.18
CA SER A 53 19.00 9.14 -6.76
C SER A 53 18.83 9.15 -8.29
N SER A 54 19.45 8.23 -9.05
CA SER A 54 19.60 8.41 -10.51
C SER A 54 18.44 7.90 -11.38
N SER A 55 17.40 7.28 -10.82
CA SER A 55 16.33 6.65 -11.63
C SER A 55 14.99 7.38 -11.62
N LEU A 56 14.84 8.49 -10.88
CA LEU A 56 13.59 9.25 -10.78
C LEU A 56 13.70 10.69 -11.32
N GLU A 57 14.89 11.15 -11.70
CA GLU A 57 15.10 12.50 -12.26
C GLU A 57 15.04 12.57 -13.80
N SER A 58 14.90 11.44 -14.51
CA SER A 58 14.86 11.42 -15.97
C SER A 58 13.49 10.97 -16.50
N MET A 59 12.43 11.76 -16.29
CA MET A 59 11.17 11.62 -17.07
C MET A 59 10.19 12.80 -16.99
N GLN A 60 10.64 14.00 -16.61
CA GLN A 60 9.94 15.22 -17.04
C GLN A 60 10.42 15.49 -18.46
N ASP A 61 9.56 15.24 -19.44
CA ASP A 61 9.49 15.89 -20.76
C ASP A 61 8.79 14.93 -21.74
N LEU A 62 7.51 15.15 -22.03
CA LEU A 62 6.86 14.98 -23.35
C LEU A 62 5.43 15.54 -23.25
N ASP A 63 5.25 16.77 -23.74
CA ASP A 63 3.96 17.39 -24.06
C ASP A 63 3.40 16.87 -25.40
N ASP A 64 2.07 16.99 -25.52
CA ASP A 64 1.13 16.91 -26.66
C ASP A 64 1.62 16.53 -28.08
N ASP A 65 0.94 15.55 -28.70
CA ASP A 65 0.27 15.74 -30.01
C ASP A 65 -0.64 14.55 -30.43
N ASP A 66 -1.67 14.94 -31.20
CA ASP A 66 -2.86 14.25 -31.73
C ASP A 66 -2.61 13.08 -32.73
N ALA A 67 -3.49 12.07 -32.71
CA ALA A 67 -4.10 11.43 -33.90
C ALA A 67 -4.92 10.18 -33.52
N GLY A 68 -6.16 10.09 -34.03
CA GLY A 68 -7.12 9.02 -33.74
C GLY A 68 -7.24 7.88 -34.74
N LEU A 69 -8.40 7.20 -34.64
CA LEU A 69 -8.95 6.10 -35.46
C LEU A 69 -8.27 4.73 -35.20
N SER A 70 -8.92 3.58 -35.08
CA SER A 70 -10.29 3.11 -35.28
C SER A 70 -10.34 1.66 -34.75
N GLY A 71 -11.43 1.21 -34.12
CA GLY A 71 -11.71 -0.24 -34.00
C GLY A 71 -12.22 -0.81 -35.35
N PRO A 72 -12.79 -2.03 -35.41
CA PRO A 72 -12.85 -3.10 -34.41
C PRO A 72 -12.28 -4.44 -34.98
N GLU A 73 -12.15 -5.49 -34.17
CA GLU A 73 -12.65 -6.82 -34.57
C GLU A 73 -12.64 -7.83 -33.42
N SER A 74 -13.79 -8.48 -33.32
CA SER A 74 -14.18 -9.61 -32.49
C SER A 74 -13.52 -10.91 -32.90
N LEU A 75 -13.16 -11.76 -31.94
CA LEU A 75 -13.08 -13.22 -32.15
C LEU A 75 -13.61 -13.95 -30.92
N GLU A 76 -14.77 -14.57 -31.11
CA GLU A 76 -15.33 -15.66 -30.31
C GLU A 76 -14.48 -16.93 -30.46
N LEU A 77 -14.48 -17.81 -29.44
CA LEU A 77 -14.40 -19.26 -29.67
C LEU A 77 -14.88 -20.07 -28.45
N SER A 78 -16.13 -20.51 -28.55
CA SER A 78 -16.61 -21.89 -28.40
C SER A 78 -16.20 -22.74 -27.19
N LEU A 79 -17.19 -22.98 -26.32
CA LEU A 79 -17.26 -24.10 -25.38
C LEU A 79 -17.70 -25.39 -26.10
N SER A 80 -16.96 -26.48 -25.90
CA SER A 80 -17.47 -27.85 -26.09
C SER A 80 -16.97 -28.72 -24.94
N GLY A 81 -17.90 -29.33 -24.21
CA GLY A 81 -17.62 -30.17 -23.06
C GLY A 81 -17.19 -31.59 -23.42
N ALA A 82 -16.57 -32.24 -22.44
CA ALA A 82 -16.61 -33.69 -22.22
C ALA A 82 -16.18 -33.95 -20.76
N GLU A 83 -17.20 -34.21 -19.93
CA GLU A 83 -17.37 -35.31 -18.96
C GLU A 83 -16.22 -35.74 -18.02
N GLU A 84 -16.62 -35.92 -16.76
CA GLU A 84 -15.89 -36.34 -15.58
C GLU A 84 -15.07 -37.63 -15.76
N GLU A 85 -13.89 -37.69 -15.14
CA GLU A 85 -13.54 -38.84 -14.30
C GLU A 85 -12.88 -38.39 -12.98
N LEU A 86 -13.42 -38.97 -11.91
CA LEU A 86 -13.15 -38.72 -10.50
C LEU A 86 -11.77 -39.27 -10.11
N SER A 87 -10.85 -38.42 -9.69
CA SER A 87 -9.67 -38.84 -8.92
C SER A 87 -9.34 -37.82 -7.83
N SER A 88 -9.21 -38.31 -6.60
CA SER A 88 -8.95 -37.53 -5.39
C SER A 88 -7.60 -36.81 -5.47
N ASP A 89 -7.60 -35.49 -5.61
CA ASP A 89 -6.41 -34.68 -5.33
C ASP A 89 -6.77 -33.40 -4.56
N SER A 90 -6.07 -33.21 -3.44
CA SER A 90 -6.24 -32.13 -2.46
C SER A 90 -5.82 -30.74 -2.94
N SER A 91 -5.52 -30.59 -4.23
CA SER A 91 -4.97 -29.36 -4.84
C SER A 91 -6.04 -28.38 -5.35
N GLU A 92 -7.26 -28.86 -5.64
CA GLU A 92 -8.34 -28.02 -6.18
C GLU A 92 -9.03 -27.18 -5.09
N VAL A 93 -9.14 -27.71 -3.86
CA VAL A 93 -9.74 -27.00 -2.71
C VAL A 93 -8.91 -25.80 -2.25
N GLU A 94 -7.59 -25.87 -2.41
CA GLU A 94 -6.67 -24.79 -2.03
C GLU A 94 -6.55 -23.72 -3.12
N THR A 95 -6.73 -24.11 -4.38
CA THR A 95 -6.78 -23.19 -5.53
C THR A 95 -8.10 -22.40 -5.58
N LEU A 96 -9.22 -23.02 -5.17
CA LEU A 96 -10.50 -22.32 -4.99
C LEU A 96 -10.49 -21.38 -3.77
N ALA A 97 -9.89 -21.78 -2.65
CA ALA A 97 -9.79 -20.92 -1.46
C ALA A 97 -8.98 -19.64 -1.72
N ARG A 98 -7.94 -19.71 -2.56
CA ARG A 98 -7.18 -18.53 -2.99
C ARG A 98 -7.95 -17.64 -3.97
N THR A 99 -8.79 -18.20 -4.85
CA THR A 99 -9.62 -17.40 -5.77
C THR A 99 -10.84 -16.77 -5.09
N VAL A 100 -11.33 -17.34 -3.99
CA VAL A 100 -12.50 -16.85 -3.23
C VAL A 100 -12.24 -15.51 -2.50
N ASP A 101 -11.00 -15.19 -2.12
CA ASP A 101 -10.69 -13.91 -1.44
C ASP A 101 -10.30 -12.77 -2.38
N ILE A 102 -9.94 -13.06 -3.63
CA ILE A 102 -9.46 -12.04 -4.57
C ILE A 102 -10.60 -11.18 -5.13
N ALA A 103 -11.79 -11.76 -5.28
CA ALA A 103 -13.00 -11.04 -5.69
C ALA A 103 -13.48 -10.00 -4.65
N GLY A 104 -12.88 -9.96 -3.46
CA GLY A 104 -13.16 -9.00 -2.39
C GLY A 104 -11.92 -8.23 -1.90
N SER A 105 -10.80 -8.26 -2.63
CA SER A 105 -9.55 -7.67 -2.16
C SER A 105 -9.31 -6.25 -2.70
N VAL A 106 -8.76 -5.41 -1.82
CA VAL A 106 -8.18 -4.11 -2.18
C VAL A 106 -6.70 -4.21 -1.88
N VAL A 107 -5.85 -4.00 -2.90
CA VAL A 107 -4.40 -3.99 -2.75
C VAL A 107 -3.90 -2.59 -3.02
N PHE A 108 -3.15 -2.06 -2.07
CA PHE A 108 -2.57 -0.72 -2.12
C PHE A 108 -1.05 -0.83 -2.13
N TYR A 109 -0.45 -0.61 -3.29
CA TYR A 109 1.00 -0.46 -3.41
C TYR A 109 1.39 0.96 -3.02
N SER A 110 2.32 1.06 -2.07
CA SER A 110 2.75 2.32 -1.48
C SER A 110 4.27 2.37 -1.38
N THR A 111 4.80 3.52 -0.97
CA THR A 111 6.17 3.63 -0.49
C THR A 111 6.22 4.41 0.82
N SER A 112 7.05 3.95 1.77
CA SER A 112 7.40 4.73 2.97
C SER A 112 8.66 5.59 2.80
N LEU A 113 9.34 5.51 1.66
CA LEU A 113 10.54 6.30 1.40
C LEU A 113 10.18 7.78 1.24
N ARG A 114 10.86 8.61 2.04
CA ARG A 114 10.64 10.07 2.08
C ARG A 114 11.49 10.85 1.08
N GLY A 115 12.35 10.17 0.33
CA GLY A 115 13.25 10.79 -0.65
C GLY A 115 12.50 11.54 -1.76
N VAL A 116 11.36 11.01 -2.19
CA VAL A 116 10.48 11.68 -3.16
C VAL A 116 9.24 12.21 -2.44
N ARG A 117 9.31 13.48 -2.02
CA ARG A 117 8.27 14.11 -1.16
C ARG A 117 6.87 13.99 -1.75
N LYS A 118 6.70 14.28 -3.04
CA LYS A 118 5.40 14.19 -3.72
C LYS A 118 4.80 12.78 -3.59
N THR A 119 5.56 11.76 -3.99
CA THR A 119 5.17 10.34 -3.90
C THR A 119 4.83 9.92 -2.47
N PHE A 120 5.63 10.32 -1.49
CA PHE A 120 5.38 10.03 -0.08
C PHE A 120 4.07 10.66 0.41
N ASP A 121 3.84 11.92 0.07
CA ASP A 121 2.64 12.66 0.45
C ASP A 121 1.40 12.05 -0.22
N ASP A 122 1.50 11.68 -1.49
CA ASP A 122 0.42 11.05 -2.24
C ASP A 122 0.06 9.66 -1.71
N CYS A 123 1.07 8.83 -1.38
CA CYS A 123 0.85 7.57 -0.66
C CYS A 123 0.17 7.81 0.69
N SER A 124 0.57 8.85 1.42
CA SER A 124 -0.01 9.19 2.73
C SER A 124 -1.47 9.62 2.62
N LYS A 125 -1.82 10.42 1.61
CA LYS A 125 -3.22 10.83 1.33
C LYS A 125 -4.10 9.62 1.01
N VAL A 126 -3.66 8.76 0.09
CA VAL A 126 -4.39 7.55 -0.30
C VAL A 126 -4.60 6.61 0.89
N ARG A 127 -3.56 6.40 1.70
CA ARG A 127 -3.64 5.58 2.91
C ARG A 127 -4.68 6.12 3.90
N LEU A 128 -4.67 7.44 4.14
CA LEU A 128 -5.64 8.09 5.02
C LEU A 128 -7.06 7.94 4.46
N LEU A 129 -7.24 8.11 3.15
CA LEU A 129 -8.52 7.95 2.48
C LEU A 129 -9.09 6.54 2.66
N LEU A 130 -8.32 5.49 2.33
CA LEU A 130 -8.76 4.10 2.49
C LEU A 130 -9.13 3.78 3.96
N ARG A 131 -8.28 4.21 4.91
CA ARG A 131 -8.56 4.05 6.35
C ARG A 131 -9.82 4.81 6.78
N SER A 132 -10.07 6.00 6.24
CA SER A 132 -11.25 6.80 6.57
C SER A 132 -12.56 6.16 6.09
N MET A 133 -12.51 5.44 4.96
CA MET A 133 -13.64 4.68 4.44
C MET A 133 -13.86 3.34 5.17
N ARG A 134 -12.95 2.99 6.09
CA ARG A 134 -13.02 1.76 6.90
C ARG A 134 -13.10 0.49 6.07
N VAL A 135 -12.48 0.47 4.89
CA VAL A 135 -12.40 -0.75 4.07
C VAL A 135 -11.16 -1.54 4.44
N ARG A 136 -11.25 -2.86 4.41
CA ARG A 136 -10.09 -3.74 4.57
C ARG A 136 -9.27 -3.72 3.27
N PHE A 137 -7.96 -3.50 3.39
CA PHE A 137 -7.03 -3.54 2.27
C PHE A 137 -5.69 -4.14 2.69
N GLU A 138 -4.99 -4.76 1.74
CA GLU A 138 -3.59 -5.16 1.90
C GLU A 138 -2.69 -4.02 1.42
N GLU A 139 -1.80 -3.56 2.29
CA GLU A 139 -0.80 -2.56 1.95
C GLU A 139 0.54 -3.23 1.62
N LYS A 140 1.04 -3.00 0.41
CA LYS A 140 2.32 -3.52 -0.08
C LYS A 140 3.30 -2.36 -0.26
N ASP A 141 4.22 -2.22 0.68
CA ASP A 141 5.27 -1.20 0.60
C ASP A 141 6.43 -1.66 -0.28
N VAL A 142 6.57 -1.06 -1.46
CA VAL A 142 7.58 -1.43 -2.47
C VAL A 142 9.01 -1.05 -2.07
N SER A 143 9.18 -0.23 -1.04
CA SER A 143 10.50 0.06 -0.46
C SER A 143 10.95 -1.01 0.52
N MET A 144 10.00 -1.66 1.21
CA MET A 144 10.28 -2.65 2.24
C MET A 144 10.50 -4.05 1.67
N HIS A 145 10.00 -4.32 0.47
CA HIS A 145 10.14 -5.62 -0.19
C HIS A 145 10.17 -5.50 -1.72
N ARG A 146 11.27 -5.95 -2.31
CA ARG A 146 11.55 -5.98 -3.74
C ARG A 146 10.53 -6.81 -4.51
N GLU A 147 10.03 -7.90 -3.96
CA GLU A 147 9.02 -8.71 -4.64
C GLU A 147 7.73 -7.94 -4.87
N TYR A 148 7.33 -7.03 -3.98
CA TYR A 148 6.16 -6.17 -4.22
C TYR A 148 6.39 -5.18 -5.34
N ARG A 149 7.62 -4.67 -5.48
CA ARG A 149 7.98 -3.79 -6.59
C ARG A 149 7.94 -4.56 -7.91
N ASP A 150 8.55 -5.74 -7.95
CA ASP A 150 8.58 -6.59 -9.13
C ASP A 150 7.16 -7.06 -9.51
N GLU A 151 6.33 -7.36 -8.52
CA GLU A 151 4.91 -7.67 -8.68
C GLU A 151 4.14 -6.49 -9.28
N LEU A 152 4.32 -5.28 -8.73
CA LEU A 152 3.65 -4.08 -9.24
C LEU A 152 3.99 -3.82 -10.71
N TRP A 153 5.27 -3.88 -11.09
CA TRP A 153 5.67 -3.67 -12.48
C TRP A 153 5.11 -4.75 -13.42
N LYS A 154 5.04 -6.01 -12.98
CA LYS A 154 4.40 -7.07 -13.76
C LYS A 154 2.91 -6.81 -13.98
N LEU A 155 2.19 -6.37 -12.94
CA LEU A 155 0.76 -6.02 -13.04
C LEU A 155 0.53 -4.79 -13.94
N SER A 156 1.53 -3.94 -14.09
CA SER A 156 1.50 -2.77 -14.99
C SER A 156 2.10 -3.05 -16.37
N GLY A 157 2.10 -4.31 -16.83
CA GLY A 157 2.54 -4.65 -18.19
C GLY A 157 4.05 -4.53 -18.43
N GLY A 158 4.85 -4.47 -17.37
CA GLY A 158 6.30 -4.27 -17.43
C GLY A 158 6.72 -2.81 -17.27
N ASP A 159 5.77 -1.87 -17.25
CA ASP A 159 6.07 -0.46 -17.08
C ASP A 159 6.48 -0.15 -15.64
N ARG A 160 7.49 0.72 -15.51
CA ARG A 160 7.98 1.19 -14.22
C ARG A 160 7.03 2.24 -13.66
N VAL A 161 5.92 1.78 -13.08
CA VAL A 161 4.97 2.65 -12.39
C VAL A 161 5.50 3.06 -11.01
N VAL A 162 5.13 4.26 -10.60
CA VAL A 162 5.51 4.85 -9.31
C VAL A 162 4.30 4.79 -8.38
N PRO A 163 4.45 4.37 -7.10
CA PRO A 163 3.37 4.43 -6.12
C PRO A 163 2.82 5.86 -5.92
N PRO A 164 1.61 6.02 -5.38
CA PRO A 164 0.67 4.97 -4.97
C PRO A 164 0.00 4.31 -6.17
N MET A 165 -0.31 3.02 -6.08
CA MET A 165 -1.12 2.29 -7.07
C MET A 165 -2.15 1.42 -6.36
N ILE A 166 -3.43 1.53 -6.74
CA ILE A 166 -4.53 0.78 -6.11
C ILE A 166 -5.15 -0.19 -7.09
N PHE A 167 -5.31 -1.42 -6.63
CA PHE A 167 -6.05 -2.47 -7.31
C PHE A 167 -7.27 -2.86 -6.47
N ILE A 168 -8.42 -2.98 -7.11
CA ILE A 168 -9.66 -3.47 -6.50
C ILE A 168 -10.13 -4.65 -7.33
N ARG A 169 -10.19 -5.84 -6.73
CA ARG A 169 -10.55 -7.09 -7.43
C ARG A 169 -9.69 -7.31 -8.68
N GLU A 170 -8.37 -7.23 -8.51
CA GLU A 170 -7.35 -7.34 -9.58
C GLU A 170 -7.36 -6.25 -10.65
N ARG A 171 -8.36 -5.36 -10.66
CA ARG A 171 -8.42 -4.25 -11.61
C ARG A 171 -7.63 -3.06 -11.10
N LEU A 172 -6.71 -2.55 -11.92
CA LEU A 172 -6.04 -1.28 -11.65
C LEU A 172 -7.08 -0.15 -11.62
N VAL A 173 -7.15 0.56 -10.50
CA VAL A 173 -7.99 1.76 -10.32
C VAL A 173 -7.22 3.02 -10.67
N GLY A 174 -5.93 3.07 -10.34
CA GLY A 174 -5.04 4.18 -10.65
C GLY A 174 -4.16 4.59 -9.48
N GLY A 175 -3.54 5.76 -9.63
CA GLY A 175 -2.71 6.39 -8.61
C GLY A 175 -3.48 7.35 -7.73
N ALA A 176 -2.78 8.33 -7.15
CA ALA A 176 -3.36 9.22 -6.17
C ALA A 176 -4.48 10.10 -6.76
N ASP A 177 -4.21 10.74 -7.89
CA ASP A 177 -5.13 11.70 -8.50
C ASP A 177 -6.39 11.00 -9.00
N GLU A 178 -6.28 9.81 -9.61
CA GLU A 178 -7.43 9.04 -10.07
C GLU A 178 -8.31 8.58 -8.90
N VAL A 179 -7.69 8.07 -7.83
CA VAL A 179 -8.42 7.55 -6.65
C VAL A 179 -9.09 8.69 -5.88
N ILE A 180 -8.39 9.80 -5.68
CA ILE A 180 -8.96 10.98 -5.03
C ILE A 180 -10.11 11.54 -5.88
N GLY A 181 -9.92 11.66 -7.20
CA GLY A 181 -10.99 12.09 -8.10
C GLY A 181 -12.21 11.18 -8.07
N LEU A 182 -12.02 9.86 -8.02
CA LEU A 182 -13.11 8.89 -7.84
C LEU A 182 -13.84 9.06 -6.51
N HIS A 183 -13.11 9.39 -5.43
CA HIS A 183 -13.70 9.67 -4.13
C HIS A 183 -14.55 10.94 -4.16
N GLU A 184 -14.04 12.03 -4.74
CA GLU A 184 -14.74 13.30 -4.85
C GLU A 184 -16.04 13.19 -5.68
N ARG A 185 -16.04 12.35 -6.72
CA ARG A 185 -17.24 12.04 -7.51
C ARG A 185 -18.19 11.03 -6.85
N GLY A 186 -17.81 10.45 -5.70
CA GLY A 186 -18.59 9.42 -5.00
C GLY A 186 -18.51 8.01 -5.59
N GLN A 187 -17.82 7.83 -6.73
CA GLN A 187 -17.73 6.56 -7.46
C GLN A 187 -16.83 5.53 -6.77
N LEU A 188 -15.85 5.98 -5.98
CA LEU A 188 -14.95 5.07 -5.24
C LEU A 188 -15.73 4.17 -4.28
N ARG A 189 -16.84 4.67 -3.70
CA ARG A 189 -17.69 3.90 -2.79
C ARG A 189 -18.42 2.76 -3.49
N GLU A 190 -18.78 2.96 -4.75
CA GLU A 190 -19.42 1.92 -5.59
C GLU A 190 -18.41 0.81 -5.91
N LEU A 191 -17.17 1.19 -6.27
CA LEU A 191 -16.09 0.22 -6.50
C LEU A 191 -15.78 -0.62 -5.26
N LEU A 192 -15.91 -0.03 -4.07
CA LEU A 192 -15.64 -0.71 -2.80
C LEU A 192 -16.85 -1.45 -2.22
N GLN A 193 -17.99 -1.47 -2.92
CA GLN A 193 -19.16 -2.19 -2.45
C GLN A 193 -18.84 -3.68 -2.31
N GLY A 194 -19.17 -4.28 -1.15
CA GLY A 194 -18.91 -5.70 -0.87
C GLY A 194 -17.51 -6.01 -0.35
N ILE A 195 -16.60 -5.02 -0.27
CA ILE A 195 -15.33 -5.20 0.44
C ILE A 195 -15.60 -5.23 1.95
N PRO A 196 -15.03 -6.19 2.71
CA PRO A 196 -15.16 -6.23 4.15
C PRO A 196 -14.70 -4.93 4.81
N LEU A 197 -15.40 -4.50 5.85
CA LEU A 197 -14.98 -3.34 6.63
C LEU A 197 -13.84 -3.72 7.58
N ASP A 198 -12.90 -2.80 7.72
CA ASP A 198 -11.85 -2.89 8.73
C ASP A 198 -12.45 -2.55 10.11
N SER A 199 -12.55 -3.58 10.94
CA SER A 199 -13.00 -3.49 12.34
C SER A 199 -11.86 -3.20 13.31
N SER A 200 -10.62 -3.14 12.82
CA SER A 200 -9.46 -2.88 13.67
C SER A 200 -9.53 -1.46 14.27
N THR A 201 -9.20 -1.37 15.55
CA THR A 201 -9.15 -0.11 16.29
C THR A 201 -7.69 0.28 16.50
N GLY A 202 -7.18 1.17 15.66
CA GLY A 202 -5.83 1.72 15.79
C GLY A 202 -4.77 0.93 15.01
N SER A 203 -3.51 1.28 15.24
CA SER A 203 -2.38 0.64 14.58
C SER A 203 -2.07 -0.74 15.18
N CYS A 204 -1.49 -1.65 14.39
CA CYS A 204 -1.03 -2.94 14.88
C CYS A 204 -0.06 -2.78 16.06
N GLN A 205 -0.32 -3.46 17.18
CA GLN A 205 0.51 -3.36 18.39
C GLN A 205 1.89 -4.00 18.22
N HIS A 206 2.08 -4.84 17.20
CA HIS A 206 3.32 -5.56 16.97
C HIS A 206 4.24 -4.85 15.97
N CYS A 207 3.71 -4.40 14.82
CA CYS A 207 4.49 -3.75 13.78
C CYS A 207 4.20 -2.25 13.62
N GLY A 208 3.29 -1.65 14.38
CA GLY A 208 2.98 -0.22 14.25
C GLY A 208 2.45 0.18 12.87
N ASP A 209 1.75 -0.73 12.18
CA ASP A 209 1.28 -0.63 10.78
C ASP A 209 2.34 -0.73 9.68
N PHE A 210 3.62 -0.98 9.99
CA PHE A 210 4.66 -1.16 8.96
C PHE A 210 4.55 -2.47 8.17
N ARG A 211 3.65 -3.39 8.56
CA ARG A 211 3.43 -4.73 7.96
C ARG A 211 4.63 -5.68 8.02
N PHE A 212 5.78 -5.20 8.48
CA PHE A 212 7.01 -5.95 8.64
C PHE A 212 7.60 -5.75 10.03
N ILE A 213 8.36 -6.73 10.48
CA ILE A 213 9.17 -6.69 11.70
C ILE A 213 10.58 -7.22 11.39
N ILE A 214 11.55 -6.88 12.23
CA ILE A 214 12.92 -7.38 12.09
C ILE A 214 12.94 -8.89 12.29
N CYS A 215 13.66 -9.61 11.42
CA CYS A 215 13.83 -11.04 11.51
C CYS A 215 14.51 -11.44 12.83
N SER A 216 13.86 -12.27 13.64
CA SER A 216 14.41 -12.77 14.90
C SER A 216 15.57 -13.76 14.71
N ILE A 217 15.62 -14.46 13.58
CA ILE A 217 16.64 -15.49 13.30
C ILE A 217 17.99 -14.86 12.96
N CYS A 218 18.01 -13.86 12.08
CA CYS A 218 19.24 -13.17 11.68
C CYS A 218 19.42 -11.79 12.31
N SER A 219 18.48 -11.34 13.15
CA SER A 219 18.45 -9.99 13.74
C SER A 219 18.57 -8.87 12.70
N GLY A 220 17.95 -9.06 11.53
CA GLY A 220 17.98 -8.10 10.42
C GLY A 220 19.27 -8.11 9.58
N SER A 221 20.26 -8.95 9.90
CA SER A 221 21.54 -8.99 9.16
C SER A 221 21.50 -9.72 7.82
N CYS A 222 20.36 -10.37 7.50
CA CYS A 222 20.19 -11.27 6.37
C CYS A 222 21.18 -12.46 6.33
N ARG A 223 21.90 -12.72 7.43
CA ARG A 223 22.93 -13.76 7.51
C ARG A 223 22.86 -14.57 8.79
N VAL A 224 23.12 -15.87 8.67
CA VAL A 224 23.18 -16.82 9.79
C VAL A 224 24.44 -17.66 9.68
N ASN A 225 24.94 -18.19 10.80
CA ASN A 225 26.07 -19.11 10.77
C ASN A 225 25.56 -20.51 10.38
N ALA A 226 26.24 -21.18 9.46
CA ALA A 226 25.97 -22.58 9.18
C ALA A 226 26.28 -23.43 10.42
N ALA A 227 25.44 -24.43 10.72
CA ALA A 227 25.61 -25.28 11.91
C ALA A 227 26.99 -25.98 11.93
N ASP A 228 27.47 -26.43 10.77
CA ASP A 228 28.66 -27.30 10.67
C ASP A 228 29.85 -26.66 9.96
N THR A 229 29.76 -25.39 9.55
CA THR A 229 30.89 -24.68 8.92
C THR A 229 31.01 -23.26 9.44
N LYS A 230 32.23 -22.71 9.52
CA LYS A 230 32.46 -21.28 9.82
C LYS A 230 31.98 -20.33 8.70
N LYS A 231 31.12 -20.79 7.79
CA LYS A 231 30.59 -19.99 6.69
C LYS A 231 29.30 -19.32 7.12
N ARG A 232 29.16 -18.03 6.79
CA ARG A 232 27.89 -17.31 6.89
C ARG A 232 27.04 -17.62 5.67
N MET A 233 25.81 -18.04 5.92
CA MET A 233 24.80 -18.32 4.91
C MET A 233 23.78 -17.18 4.90
N GLN A 234 23.05 -17.04 3.79
CA GLN A 234 21.91 -16.13 3.74
C GLN A 234 20.77 -16.68 4.61
N CYS A 235 20.10 -15.79 5.33
CA CYS A 235 18.90 -16.16 6.08
C CYS A 235 17.76 -16.46 5.10
N THR A 236 17.09 -17.60 5.27
CA THR A 236 15.95 -18.03 4.43
C THR A 236 14.60 -17.55 4.95
N GLU A 237 14.56 -17.04 6.18
CA GLU A 237 13.32 -16.68 6.87
C GLU A 237 12.91 -15.24 6.64
N CYS A 238 13.77 -14.41 6.03
CA CYS A 238 13.54 -12.99 5.84
C CYS A 238 13.80 -12.54 4.41
N ASN A 239 13.23 -11.38 4.07
CA ASN A 239 13.49 -10.74 2.79
C ASN A 239 14.89 -10.10 2.74
N GLU A 240 15.19 -9.43 1.64
CA GLU A 240 16.48 -8.80 1.38
C GLU A 240 16.88 -7.71 2.39
N ASN A 241 15.91 -7.15 3.11
CA ASN A 241 16.09 -6.13 4.14
C ASN A 241 16.16 -6.70 5.56
N GLY A 242 16.15 -8.03 5.71
CA GLY A 242 16.20 -8.66 7.03
C GLY A 242 14.86 -8.59 7.75
N LEU A 243 13.77 -8.41 6.99
CA LEU A 243 12.42 -8.23 7.51
C LEU A 243 11.57 -9.47 7.25
N VAL A 244 10.61 -9.71 8.15
CA VAL A 244 9.57 -10.73 8.00
C VAL A 244 8.21 -10.06 8.07
N ARG A 245 7.21 -10.60 7.38
CA ARG A 245 5.84 -10.10 7.48
C ARG A 245 5.37 -10.18 8.93
N CYS A 246 4.59 -9.18 9.35
CA CYS A 246 4.00 -9.17 10.68
C CYS A 246 3.06 -10.39 10.81
N PRO A 247 3.22 -11.24 11.84
CA PRO A 247 2.35 -12.40 12.03
C PRO A 247 0.93 -12.02 12.49
N ILE A 248 0.70 -10.74 12.83
CA ILE A 248 -0.57 -10.25 13.37
C ILE A 248 -1.45 -9.60 12.30
N CYS A 249 -0.87 -9.00 11.25
CA CYS A 249 -1.60 -8.10 10.35
C CYS A 249 -1.03 -8.00 8.93
#